data_AF-A0A5D2L693-F1
#
_entry.id   AF-A0A5D2L693-F1
#
_cell.length_a   1.000
_cell.length_b   1.000
_cell.length_c   1.000
_cell.angle_alpha   90.00
_cell.angle_beta   90.00
_cell.angle_gamma   90.00
#
_symmetry.space_group_name_H-M   'P 1'
#
loop_
_entity.id
_entity.type
_entity.pdbx_description
1 polymer ?
#
loop_
_entity_poly.entity_id
_entity_poly.type
_entity_poly.pdbx_seq_one_letter_code
_entity_poly.pdbx_strand_id
1 'polypeptide(L)' 'MRGHFAVTNEYTDLASLKCLSIESDGSLFLYANTDDSTLPQDMYRMLSQPYAFNYVLRLRTSTDFKPGHSTFF' A
#
# COMPACT_ATOMS: atom_id res chain seq x y z
N MET A 1 -0.23 -9.60 3.67
CA MET A 1 0.81 -8.74 4.27
C MET A 1 1.61 -8.09 3.15
N ARG A 2 1.18 -6.93 2.65
CA ARG A 2 1.97 -6.11 1.74
C ARG A 2 2.12 -4.75 2.39
N GLY A 3 3.28 -4.57 3.01
CA GLY A 3 3.66 -3.33 3.67
C GLY A 3 5.16 -3.17 3.49
N HIS A 4 5.59 -2.00 3.06
CA HIS A 4 6.98 -1.63 2.94
C HIS A 4 7.36 -0.82 4.18
N PHE A 5 8.35 -1.30 4.91
CA PHE A 5 8.82 -0.66 6.15
C PHE A 5 10.23 -0.17 5.93
N ALA A 6 10.45 1.12 6.13
CA ALA A 6 11.77 1.72 6.15
C ALA A 6 12.02 2.32 7.53
N VAL A 7 13.18 1.99 8.11
CA VAL A 7 13.65 2.59 9.37
C VAL A 7 14.96 3.28 9.07
N THR A 8 14.96 4.61 9.15
CA THR A 8 16.14 5.42 8.87
C THR A 8 15.98 6.80 9.48
N ASN A 9 17.09 7.30 10.06
CA ASN A 9 17.17 8.65 10.60
C ASN A 9 17.61 9.69 9.55
N GLU A 10 17.80 9.24 8.30
CA GLU A 10 18.20 10.09 7.18
C GLU A 10 17.00 10.47 6.31
N TYR A 11 17.16 11.58 5.57
CA TYR A 11 16.14 12.02 4.63
C TYR A 11 15.84 10.92 3.61
N THR A 12 14.58 10.51 3.57
CA THR A 12 14.08 9.52 2.63
C THR A 12 12.93 10.13 1.85
N ASP A 13 13.06 10.15 0.52
CA ASP A 13 11.99 10.69 -0.33
C ASP A 13 10.86 9.66 -0.50
N LEU A 14 9.76 9.86 0.23
CA LEU A 14 8.56 9.03 0.10
C LEU A 14 7.91 9.17 -1.28
N ALA A 15 8.09 10.29 -1.98
CA ALA A 15 7.47 10.48 -3.29
C ALA A 15 8.04 9.48 -4.31
N SER A 16 9.36 9.28 -4.30
CA SER A 16 10.05 8.28 -5.13
C SER A 16 9.65 6.84 -4.82
N LEU A 17 9.26 6.53 -3.57
CA LEU A 17 8.87 5.18 -3.15
C LEU A 17 7.37 4.91 -3.24
N LYS A 18 6.55 5.93 -3.58
CA LYS A 18 5.10 5.81 -3.67
C LYS A 18 4.65 4.76 -4.69
N CYS A 19 5.42 4.55 -5.76
CA CYS A 19 5.14 3.52 -6.77
C CYS A 19 5.04 2.12 -6.17
N LEU A 20 5.88 1.80 -5.17
CA LEU A 20 5.87 0.50 -4.50
C LEU A 20 4.56 0.24 -3.76
N SER A 21 3.97 1.28 -3.16
CA SER A 21 2.66 1.19 -2.50
C SER A 21 1.55 1.00 -3.52
N ILE A 22 1.57 1.76 -4.62
CA ILE A 22 0.53 1.72 -5.66
C ILE A 22 0.51 0.37 -6.39
N GLU A 23 1.66 -0.13 -6.82
CA GLU A 23 1.73 -1.38 -7.59
C GLU A 23 1.45 -2.61 -6.74
N SER A 24 1.89 -2.60 -5.47
CA SER A 24 1.70 -3.74 -4.58
C SER A 24 0.34 -3.75 -3.88
N ASP A 25 -0.43 -2.65 -3.98
CA ASP A 25 -1.58 -2.36 -3.10
C ASP A 25 -1.20 -2.49 -1.62
N GLY A 26 0.02 -2.07 -1.31
CA GLY A 26 0.64 -2.20 0.00
C GLY A 26 0.78 -0.85 0.68
N SER A 27 0.86 -0.84 2.01
CA SER A 27 1.10 0.39 2.77
C SER A 27 2.60 0.70 2.85
N LEU A 28 2.98 1.98 2.78
CA LEU A 28 4.37 2.43 2.99
C LEU A 28 4.47 3.09 4.36
N PHE A 29 5.41 2.63 5.19
CA PHE A 29 5.67 3.15 6.52
C PHE A 29 7.14 3.56 6.66
N LEU A 30 7.37 4.78 7.14
CA LEU A 30 8.70 5.30 7.45
C LEU A 30 8.79 5.62 8.94
N TYR A 31 9.86 5.14 9.58
CA TYR A 31 10.18 5.42 10.98
C TYR A 31 11.59 6.00 11.09
N ALA A 32 11.75 6.98 11.97
CA ALA A 32 13.04 7.63 12.20
C ALA A 32 14.06 6.72 12.93
N ASN A 33 13.57 5.87 13.83
CA ASN A 33 14.37 4.94 14.64
C ASN A 33 13.54 3.69 14.96
N THR A 34 14.13 2.70 15.64
CA THR A 34 13.39 1.51 16.10
C THR A 34 12.81 1.69 17.51
N ASP A 35 13.50 2.44 18.37
CA ASP A 35 13.18 2.54 19.81
C ASP A 35 11.92 3.37 20.11
N ASP A 36 11.65 4.44 19.34
CA ASP A 36 10.46 5.28 19.47
C ASP A 36 9.42 4.99 18.37
N SER A 37 9.53 3.85 17.68
CA SER A 37 8.63 3.51 16.58
C SER A 37 7.38 2.77 17.04
N THR A 38 6.27 3.04 16.36
CA THR A 38 5.05 2.23 16.44
C THR A 38 5.13 0.97 15.59
N LEU A 39 6.32 0.64 15.06
CA LEU A 39 6.52 -0.47 14.13
C LEU A 39 5.95 -1.80 14.67
N PRO A 40 6.19 -2.21 15.92
CA PRO A 40 5.63 -3.46 16.44
C PRO A 40 4.09 -3.48 16.43
N GLN A 41 3.45 -2.37 16.80
CA GLN A 41 2.00 -2.23 16.83
C GLN A 41 1.43 -2.19 15.42
N ASP A 42 2.09 -1.50 14.49
CA ASP A 42 1.68 -1.36 13.10
C ASP A 42 1.81 -2.69 12.36
N MET A 43 2.90 -3.43 12.60
CA MET A 43 3.08 -4.80 12.13
C MET A 43 2.00 -5.74 12.66
N TYR A 44 1.67 -5.64 13.95
CA TYR A 44 0.59 -6.45 14.53
C TYR A 44 -0.76 -6.13 13.88
N ARG A 45 -1.12 -4.85 13.76
CA ARG A 45 -2.36 -4.42 13.10
C ARG A 45 -2.42 -4.91 11.67
N MET A 46 -1.32 -4.76 10.93
CA MET A 46 -1.19 -5.28 9.58
C MET A 46 -1.45 -6.80 9.60
N LEU A 47 -0.65 -7.60 10.31
CA LEU A 47 -0.80 -9.05 10.38
C LEU A 47 -2.19 -9.54 10.84
N SER A 48 -2.87 -8.77 11.67
CA SER A 48 -4.20 -9.10 12.18
C SER A 48 -5.34 -8.90 11.18
N GLN A 49 -5.13 -8.11 10.12
CA GLN A 49 -6.15 -7.86 9.11
C GLN A 49 -6.26 -9.03 8.11
N PRO A 50 -7.48 -9.35 7.64
CA PRO A 50 -7.66 -10.36 6.61
C PRO A 50 -6.99 -9.91 5.30
N TYR A 51 -6.26 -10.83 4.67
CA TYR A 51 -5.54 -10.59 3.42
C TYR A 51 -6.09 -11.41 2.27
N ALA A 52 -6.26 -10.76 1.12
CA ALA A 52 -6.49 -11.41 -0.16
C ALA A 52 -5.25 -11.25 -1.05
N PHE A 53 -4.90 -12.31 -1.77
CA PHE A 53 -3.79 -12.30 -2.72
C PHE A 53 -4.31 -12.73 -4.10
N ASN A 54 -3.71 -12.20 -5.16
CA ASN A 54 -4.02 -12.54 -6.56
C ASN A 54 -5.52 -12.36 -6.91
N TYR A 55 -6.14 -11.28 -6.41
CA TYR A 55 -7.54 -11.00 -6.69
C TYR A 55 -7.72 -10.40 -8.09
N VAL A 56 -8.84 -10.75 -8.75
CA VAL A 56 -9.23 -10.22 -10.06
C VAL A 56 -10.57 -9.52 -9.94
N LEU A 57 -10.59 -8.21 -10.21
CA LEU A 57 -11.82 -7.45 -10.30
C LEU A 57 -12.38 -7.55 -11.73
N ARG A 58 -13.56 -8.16 -11.88
CA ARG A 58 -14.27 -8.23 -13.17
C ARG A 58 -15.53 -7.39 -13.13
N LEU A 59 -15.50 -6.23 -13.78
CA LEU A 59 -16.65 -5.36 -13.94
C LEU A 59 -17.51 -5.80 -15.13
N ARG A 60 -18.84 -5.90 -14.95
CA ARG A 60 -19.82 -6.11 -16.01
C ARG A 60 -20.83 -4.97 -15.97
N THR A 61 -21.12 -4.38 -17.12
CA THR A 61 -22.01 -3.23 -17.25
C THR A 61 -23.15 -3.56 -18.21
N SER A 62 -24.21 -2.74 -18.20
CA SER A 62 -25.24 -2.81 -19.25
C SER A 62 -24.64 -2.51 -20.62
N THR A 63 -25.31 -2.95 -21.68
CA THR A 63 -24.84 -2.79 -23.07
C THR A 63 -24.59 -1.33 -23.46
N ASP A 64 -25.35 -0.41 -22.87
CA ASP A 64 -25.30 1.01 -23.21
C ASP A 64 -24.26 1.77 -22.39
N PHE A 65 -23.75 1.17 -21.31
CA PHE A 65 -22.78 1.80 -20.44
C PHE A 65 -21.36 1.35 -20.76
N LYS A 66 -20.53 2.31 -21.19
CA LYS A 66 -19.09 2.14 -21.40
C LYS A 66 -18.34 2.74 -20.21
N PRO A 67 -17.63 1.95 -19.40
CA PRO A 67 -16.80 2.51 -18.35
C PRO A 67 -15.72 3.40 -18.98
N GLY A 68 -15.64 4.65 -18.51
CA GLY A 68 -14.59 5.57 -18.92
C GLY A 68 -13.24 5.12 -18.36
N HIS A 69 -12.18 5.28 -19.15
CA HIS A 69 -10.82 5.04 -18.67
C HIS A 69 -10.35 6.28 -17.90
N SER A 70 -10.48 6.30 -16.57
CA SER A 70 -9.75 7.26 -15.75
C SER A 70 -8.41 6.63 -15.38
N THR A 71 -7.36 6.94 -16.15
CA THR A 71 -5.98 6.74 -15.71
C THR A 71 -5.70 7.76 -14.61
N PHE A 72 -5.94 7.39 -13.35
CA PHE A 72 -5.36 8.10 -12.22
C PHE A 72 -3.99 7.47 -11.94
N PHE A 73 -2.93 8.21 -12.29
CA PHE A 73 -1.62 8.13 -11.66
C PHE A 73 -1.33 9.50 -11.06
#